data_AF-A0A067TB02-F1
#
_entry.id   AF-A0A067TB02-F1
#
_cell.length_a   1.000
_cell.length_b   1.000
_cell.length_c   1.000
_cell.angle_alpha   90.00
_cell.angle_beta   90.00
_cell.angle_gamma   90.00
#
_symmetry.space_group_name_H-M   'P 1'
#
loop_
_entity.id
_entity.type
_entity.pdbx_description
1 polymer ?
#
loop_
_entity_poly.entity_id
_entity_poly.type
_entity_poly.pdbx_seq_one_letter_code
_entity_poly.pdbx_strand_id
1 'polypeptide(L)'
;MDPVNTGLDLLPTDIWLKIVDEIIHSDSESEDESEALMNISSTCRAFRWLTLPLICSTLTIHTYVLDDSLIETWEKSERTPPSSAQMDREIQRLEFFSSSPIASYVRYLILCPWRQPPFESSWPLPATDIDFTDSLVHKFYQAVPRFQNAQSLECTDSDFDSFALQQISQLPKLKFMDLTNCNILPSAKAPVQLRINTLHFMHQAKSDTLLTLGVDRWLRVLDLSKLQELRVYPDRLVSFFFHGMGPTYPSDLNTLSRLFISVSARVLTQLPLLLSKTPGLRHLSISSWPSDFENRKRILETYQPPLISPTPNIEVYRGPYELLHIILPVTKSKSGKSQLHLPTLPLRRLYLNSLLLPSGEHFKLLHQSLSSPHYSLQLSGLTHFYAKVCSIEYDDVVEFCALLPVLQELSLEAMVNTQNVTRETFLDDLLTIPLSSSHMRSLAINWTTNNSVDYVVSKHKQVQTQLVKRFPLLEKLWLCDWRRAALLWHRSVPGREISMVYETGTHASKINEAIDARLIFFSTAM
;
A
#
# COMPACT_ATOMS: atom_id res chain seq x y z
N MET A 1 -45.15 10.87 -28.95
CA MET A 1 -45.13 9.39 -28.89
C MET A 1 -44.73 9.04 -27.48
N ASP A 2 -45.71 8.58 -26.69
CA ASP A 2 -45.50 8.17 -25.32
C ASP A 2 -44.59 6.93 -25.28
N PRO A 3 -43.62 6.85 -24.35
CA PRO A 3 -42.75 5.69 -24.25
C PRO A 3 -43.57 4.49 -23.79
N VAL A 4 -43.57 3.44 -24.61
CA VAL A 4 -44.15 2.15 -24.29
C VAL A 4 -43.45 1.60 -23.05
N ASN A 5 -44.23 1.49 -21.97
CA ASN A 5 -43.79 0.95 -20.70
C ASN A 5 -43.47 -0.54 -20.87
N THR A 6 -42.20 -0.86 -21.12
CA THR A 6 -41.70 -2.20 -21.42
C THR A 6 -41.02 -2.76 -20.18
N GLY A 7 -41.79 -3.30 -19.23
CA GLY A 7 -41.47 -4.44 -18.34
C GLY A 7 -40.13 -4.52 -17.57
N LEU A 8 -39.25 -3.52 -17.64
CA LEU A 8 -37.99 -3.40 -16.91
C LEU A 8 -38.16 -2.61 -15.59
N ASP A 9 -39.38 -2.19 -15.28
CA ASP A 9 -39.82 -1.44 -14.09
C ASP A 9 -39.68 -2.19 -12.74
N LEU A 10 -39.07 -3.38 -12.70
CA LEU A 10 -39.03 -4.17 -11.47
C LEU A 10 -37.89 -3.81 -10.52
N LEU A 11 -36.82 -3.14 -10.99
CA LEU A 11 -35.70 -2.73 -10.14
C LEU A 11 -35.24 -1.31 -10.48
N PRO A 12 -35.05 -0.43 -9.47
CA PRO A 12 -34.40 0.88 -9.65
C PRO A 12 -33.04 0.75 -10.35
N THR A 13 -32.69 1.75 -11.16
CA THR A 13 -31.41 1.85 -11.88
C THR A 13 -30.20 1.57 -10.99
N ASP A 14 -30.22 2.05 -9.73
CA ASP A 14 -29.14 1.86 -8.77
C ASP A 14 -28.95 0.38 -8.38
N ILE A 15 -30.02 -0.41 -8.36
CA ILE A 15 -29.95 -1.86 -8.11
C ILE A 15 -29.37 -2.56 -9.32
N TRP A 16 -29.77 -2.18 -10.53
CA TRP A 16 -29.19 -2.73 -11.76
C TRP A 16 -27.71 -2.42 -11.90
N LEU A 17 -27.29 -1.19 -11.59
CA LEU A 17 -25.87 -0.82 -11.56
C LEU A 17 -25.10 -1.69 -10.58
N LYS A 18 -25.65 -1.90 -9.37
CA LYS A 18 -25.02 -2.76 -8.37
C LYS A 18 -24.96 -4.23 -8.80
N ILE A 19 -26.00 -4.76 -9.44
CA ILE A 19 -26.01 -6.13 -9.97
C ILE A 19 -24.95 -6.29 -11.06
N VAL A 20 -24.87 -5.34 -12.00
CA VAL A 20 -23.87 -5.39 -13.07
C VAL A 20 -22.46 -5.29 -12.49
N ASP A 21 -22.25 -4.38 -11.54
CA ASP A 21 -20.99 -4.23 -10.81
C ASP A 21 -20.61 -5.52 -10.08
N GLU A 22 -21.55 -6.14 -9.35
CA GLU A 22 -21.33 -7.43 -8.67
C GLU A 22 -21.02 -8.58 -9.65
N ILE A 23 -21.68 -8.62 -10.82
CA ILE A 23 -21.41 -9.64 -11.85
C ILE A 23 -19.96 -9.53 -12.34
N ILE A 24 -19.52 -8.31 -12.67
CA ILE A 24 -18.15 -8.03 -13.16
C ILE A 24 -17.12 -8.43 -12.10
N HIS A 25 -17.35 -8.04 -10.84
CA HIS A 25 -16.44 -8.35 -9.74
C HIS A 25 -16.49 -9.81 -9.29
N SER A 26 -17.57 -10.55 -9.59
CA SER A 26 -17.69 -11.98 -9.25
C SER A 26 -16.97 -12.89 -10.25
N ASP A 27 -16.72 -12.41 -11.47
CA ASP A 27 -16.05 -13.12 -12.55
C ASP A 27 -14.55 -12.75 -12.63
N SER A 28 -13.98 -12.27 -11.51
CA SER A 28 -12.62 -11.70 -11.36
C SER A 28 -11.47 -12.67 -11.62
N GLU A 29 -11.74 -13.86 -12.16
CA GLU A 29 -10.72 -14.75 -12.74
C GLU A 29 -10.47 -14.43 -14.23
N SER A 30 -11.31 -13.60 -14.87
CA SER A 30 -11.16 -13.18 -16.27
C SER A 30 -10.50 -11.79 -16.40
N GLU A 31 -9.50 -11.69 -17.28
CA GLU A 31 -8.61 -10.53 -17.40
C GLU A 31 -9.21 -9.27 -18.08
N ASP A 32 -10.52 -9.20 -18.37
CA ASP A 32 -11.08 -8.02 -19.05
C ASP A 32 -12.53 -7.64 -18.63
N GLU A 33 -12.65 -6.94 -17.51
CA GLU A 33 -13.91 -6.32 -17.03
C GLU A 33 -14.57 -5.44 -18.11
N SER A 34 -13.77 -4.78 -18.96
CA SER A 34 -14.25 -3.93 -20.04
C SER A 34 -14.94 -4.77 -21.13
N GLU A 35 -14.39 -5.93 -21.47
CA GLU A 35 -15.02 -6.86 -22.42
C GLU A 35 -16.39 -7.34 -21.92
N ALA A 36 -16.49 -7.74 -20.64
CA ALA A 36 -17.76 -8.15 -20.03
C ALA A 36 -18.82 -7.04 -20.10
N LEU A 37 -18.45 -5.81 -19.75
CA LEU A 37 -19.33 -4.64 -19.84
C LEU A 37 -19.80 -4.36 -21.27
N MET A 38 -18.90 -4.50 -22.25
CA MET A 38 -19.22 -4.30 -23.65
C MET A 38 -20.17 -5.38 -24.17
N ASN A 39 -19.96 -6.64 -23.78
CA ASN A 39 -20.86 -7.75 -24.10
C ASN A 39 -22.26 -7.53 -23.52
N ILE A 40 -22.38 -7.14 -22.25
CA ILE A 40 -23.67 -6.79 -21.62
C ILE A 40 -24.33 -5.63 -22.38
N SER A 41 -23.56 -4.58 -22.71
CA SER A 41 -24.07 -3.41 -23.44
C SER A 41 -24.63 -3.75 -24.82
N SER A 42 -24.09 -4.80 -25.46
CA SER A 42 -24.50 -5.24 -26.79
C SER A 42 -25.82 -6.01 -26.80
N THR A 43 -26.27 -6.51 -25.64
CA THR A 43 -27.44 -7.39 -25.52
C THR A 43 -28.74 -6.66 -25.89
N CYS A 44 -28.96 -5.47 -25.34
CA CYS A 44 -30.11 -4.64 -25.69
C CYS A 44 -29.88 -3.17 -25.34
N ARG A 45 -30.77 -2.29 -25.85
CA ARG A 45 -30.68 -0.84 -25.60
C ARG A 45 -30.76 -0.50 -24.11
N ALA A 46 -31.59 -1.19 -23.33
CA ALA A 46 -31.72 -0.94 -21.90
C ALA A 46 -30.42 -1.24 -21.15
N PHE A 47 -29.80 -2.40 -21.41
CA PHE A 47 -28.50 -2.73 -20.84
C PHE A 47 -27.43 -1.75 -21.26
N ARG A 48 -27.42 -1.30 -22.53
CA ARG A 48 -26.51 -0.24 -22.95
C ARG A 48 -26.64 1.03 -22.12
N TRP A 49 -27.85 1.48 -21.81
CA TRP A 49 -28.05 2.65 -20.95
C TRP A 49 -27.59 2.42 -19.50
N LEU A 50 -27.78 1.20 -18.99
CA LEU A 50 -27.36 0.82 -17.64
C LEU A 50 -25.84 0.67 -17.51
N THR A 51 -25.16 0.12 -18.52
CA THR A 51 -23.72 -0.11 -18.47
C THR A 51 -22.88 1.09 -18.87
N LEU A 52 -23.45 2.06 -19.60
CA LEU A 52 -22.71 3.24 -20.08
C LEU A 52 -21.98 4.01 -18.95
N PRO A 53 -22.57 4.23 -17.76
CA PRO A 53 -21.85 4.88 -16.67
C PRO A 53 -20.63 4.11 -16.17
N LEU A 54 -20.66 2.78 -16.27
CA LEU A 54 -19.56 1.88 -15.88
C LEU A 54 -18.49 1.85 -16.98
N ILE A 55 -18.90 1.71 -18.25
CA ILE A 55 -18.00 1.73 -19.41
C ILE A 55 -17.24 3.06 -19.50
N CYS A 56 -17.91 4.17 -19.20
CA CYS A 56 -17.33 5.51 -19.29
C CYS A 56 -16.86 6.07 -17.94
N SER A 57 -16.67 5.23 -16.91
CA SER A 57 -16.21 5.70 -15.60
C SER A 57 -14.76 6.18 -15.61
N THR A 58 -13.94 5.65 -16.53
CA THR A 58 -12.50 5.89 -16.57
C THR A 58 -12.08 6.50 -17.90
N LEU A 59 -11.51 7.70 -17.83
CA LEU A 59 -10.88 8.35 -18.98
C LEU A 59 -9.37 8.25 -18.83
N THR A 60 -8.75 7.43 -19.67
CA THR A 60 -7.30 7.40 -19.88
C THR A 60 -6.95 8.21 -21.12
N ILE A 61 -5.99 9.12 -20.98
CA ILE A 61 -5.37 9.88 -22.06
C ILE A 61 -3.88 9.61 -22.05
N HIS A 62 -3.35 9.25 -23.22
CA HIS A 62 -1.92 8.96 -23.36
C HIS A 62 -1.17 10.07 -24.07
N THR A 63 -0.16 10.65 -23.42
CA THR A 63 0.45 11.91 -23.88
C THR A 63 1.76 11.76 -24.65
N TYR A 64 2.52 10.70 -24.40
CA TYR A 64 3.80 10.42 -25.06
C TYR A 64 4.07 8.93 -25.01
N VAL A 65 5.01 8.46 -25.83
CA VAL A 65 5.45 7.07 -25.86
C VAL A 65 6.75 6.97 -25.06
N LEU A 66 6.84 5.94 -24.21
CA LEU A 66 8.08 5.54 -23.56
C LEU A 66 8.67 4.34 -24.30
N ASP A 67 9.98 4.40 -24.53
CA ASP A 67 10.75 3.26 -25.00
C ASP A 67 11.10 2.36 -23.81
N ASP A 68 10.54 1.15 -23.81
CA ASP A 68 10.73 0.16 -22.74
C ASP A 68 12.21 -0.24 -22.58
N SER A 69 13.02 -0.13 -23.63
CA SER A 69 14.46 -0.45 -23.59
C SER A 69 15.30 0.53 -22.75
N LEU A 70 14.77 1.73 -22.49
CA LEU A 70 15.40 2.77 -21.68
C LEU A 70 14.83 2.86 -20.26
N ILE A 71 13.86 2.01 -19.91
CA ILE A 71 13.27 1.98 -18.55
C ILE A 71 14.31 1.58 -17.51
N GLU A 72 15.39 0.86 -17.87
CA GLU A 72 16.44 0.51 -16.90
C GLU A 72 17.32 1.71 -16.51
N THR A 73 17.42 2.74 -17.36
CA THR A 73 18.23 3.94 -17.12
C THR A 73 17.35 5.19 -17.11
N TRP A 74 16.70 5.42 -15.97
CA TRP A 74 15.73 6.50 -15.66
C TRP A 74 16.26 7.95 -15.73
N GLU A 75 17.34 8.21 -16.46
CA GLU A 75 17.80 9.56 -16.79
C GLU A 75 16.96 10.10 -17.94
N LYS A 76 15.83 10.79 -17.62
CA LYS A 76 14.90 11.36 -18.61
C LYS A 76 14.73 10.43 -19.81
N SER A 77 14.00 9.33 -19.63
CA SER A 77 13.56 8.49 -20.74
C SER A 77 13.12 9.41 -21.89
N GLU A 78 13.75 9.27 -23.05
CA GLU A 78 13.48 10.15 -24.18
C GLU A 78 11.98 10.05 -24.48
N ARG A 79 11.25 11.12 -24.17
CA ARG A 79 9.81 11.18 -24.40
C ARG A 79 9.63 11.32 -25.89
N THR A 80 9.13 10.27 -26.52
CA THR A 80 8.82 10.33 -27.94
C THR A 80 7.38 10.79 -28.12
N PRO A 81 7.13 11.79 -28.98
CA PRO A 81 5.77 12.21 -29.25
C PRO A 81 5.00 11.07 -29.92
N PRO A 82 3.70 10.91 -29.64
CA PRO A 82 2.89 9.93 -30.36
C PRO A 82 2.80 10.30 -31.84
N SER A 83 2.48 9.33 -32.69
CA SER A 83 2.16 9.63 -34.09
C SER A 83 0.92 10.54 -34.18
N SER A 84 0.82 11.34 -35.25
CA SER A 84 -0.35 12.21 -35.47
C SER A 84 -1.67 11.43 -35.37
N ALA A 85 -1.73 10.21 -35.93
CA ALA A 85 -2.93 9.38 -35.87
C ALA A 85 -3.29 8.94 -34.44
N GLN A 86 -2.30 8.68 -33.59
CA GLN A 86 -2.52 8.39 -32.16
C GLN A 86 -3.00 9.64 -31.43
N MET A 87 -2.38 10.78 -31.68
CA MET A 87 -2.80 12.06 -31.11
C MET A 87 -4.26 12.40 -31.47
N ASP A 88 -4.63 12.24 -32.74
CA ASP A 88 -6.00 12.49 -33.21
C ASP A 88 -7.00 11.56 -32.51
N ARG A 89 -6.63 10.30 -32.25
CA ARG A 89 -7.45 9.36 -31.48
C ARG A 89 -7.62 9.81 -30.03
N GLU A 90 -6.55 10.25 -29.36
CA GLU A 90 -6.61 10.75 -27.99
C GLU A 90 -7.45 12.04 -27.89
N ILE A 91 -7.35 12.93 -28.87
CA ILE A 91 -8.19 14.13 -28.97
C ILE A 91 -9.66 13.75 -29.15
N GLN A 92 -9.97 12.85 -30.09
CA GLN A 92 -11.34 12.37 -30.30
C GLN A 92 -11.91 11.68 -29.06
N ARG A 93 -11.07 10.90 -28.36
CA ARG A 93 -11.43 10.26 -27.09
C ARG A 93 -11.76 11.32 -26.04
N LEU A 94 -10.91 12.32 -25.86
CA LEU A 94 -11.15 13.43 -24.93
C LEU A 94 -12.44 14.19 -25.27
N GLU A 95 -12.70 14.46 -26.55
CA GLU A 95 -13.92 15.12 -27.02
C GLU A 95 -15.17 14.29 -26.74
N PHE A 96 -15.11 12.98 -26.98
CA PHE A 96 -16.21 12.04 -26.68
C PHE A 96 -16.52 12.01 -25.18
N PHE A 97 -15.50 11.83 -24.33
CA PHE A 97 -15.69 11.76 -22.88
C PHE A 97 -16.11 13.10 -22.28
N SER A 98 -15.61 14.21 -22.82
CA SER A 98 -15.97 15.56 -22.37
C SER A 98 -17.32 16.05 -22.91
N SER A 99 -18.03 15.23 -23.69
CA SER A 99 -19.38 15.53 -24.16
C SER A 99 -20.39 15.52 -22.99
N SER A 100 -21.43 16.34 -23.09
CA SER A 100 -22.42 16.53 -22.02
C SER A 100 -23.02 15.24 -21.44
N PRO A 101 -23.38 14.19 -22.22
CA PRO A 101 -23.96 12.98 -21.62
C PRO A 101 -22.90 12.13 -20.90
N ILE A 102 -21.66 12.11 -21.38
CA ILE A 102 -20.61 11.19 -20.90
C ILE A 102 -19.82 11.79 -19.73
N ALA A 103 -19.54 13.09 -19.76
CA ALA A 103 -18.69 13.74 -18.76
C ALA A 103 -19.21 13.54 -17.32
N SER A 104 -20.53 13.41 -17.16
CA SER A 104 -21.18 13.15 -15.88
C SER A 104 -20.92 11.74 -15.32
N TYR A 105 -20.49 10.78 -16.15
CA TYR A 105 -20.18 9.41 -15.75
C TYR A 105 -18.73 9.21 -15.34
N VAL A 106 -17.82 10.07 -15.81
CA VAL A 106 -16.40 9.96 -15.49
C VAL A 106 -16.17 10.12 -13.98
N ARG A 107 -15.41 9.18 -13.41
CA ARG A 107 -15.01 9.09 -12.00
C ARG A 107 -13.50 9.05 -11.84
N TYR A 108 -12.79 8.47 -12.80
CA TYR A 108 -11.34 8.29 -12.79
C TYR A 108 -10.75 8.98 -14.02
N LEU A 109 -9.76 9.82 -13.79
CA LEU A 109 -8.98 10.49 -14.82
C LEU A 109 -7.55 9.97 -14.76
N ILE A 110 -7.02 9.49 -15.87
CA ILE A 110 -5.67 8.94 -15.96
C ILE A 110 -4.94 9.64 -17.10
N LEU A 111 -3.79 10.24 -16.79
CA LEU A 111 -2.88 10.86 -17.76
C LEU A 111 -1.53 10.15 -17.68
N CYS A 112 -1.20 9.32 -18.67
CA CYS A 112 -0.04 8.43 -18.59
C CYS A 112 0.68 8.29 -19.94
N PRO A 113 1.88 7.70 -19.97
CA PRO A 113 2.50 7.33 -21.25
C PRO A 113 1.76 6.20 -21.97
N TRP A 114 1.96 6.10 -23.28
CA TRP A 114 1.80 4.86 -24.05
C TRP A 114 2.95 3.92 -23.70
N ARG A 115 2.62 2.67 -23.36
CA ARG A 115 3.60 1.58 -23.29
C ARG A 115 3.64 0.91 -24.65
N GLN A 116 4.78 0.91 -25.33
CA GLN A 116 4.91 0.17 -26.58
C GLN A 116 4.84 -1.33 -26.29
N PRO A 117 4.05 -2.11 -27.05
CA PRO A 117 4.14 -3.55 -26.97
C PRO A 117 5.56 -3.99 -27.33
N PRO A 118 6.17 -4.95 -26.60
CA PRO A 118 7.57 -5.35 -26.78
C PRO A 118 7.91 -5.94 -28.16
N PHE A 119 6.92 -6.14 -29.03
CA PHE A 119 7.07 -6.78 -30.35
C PHE A 119 6.95 -5.82 -31.53
N GLU A 120 6.71 -4.52 -31.31
CA GLU A 120 6.60 -3.51 -32.39
C GLU A 120 7.82 -2.58 -32.45
N SER A 121 9.02 -3.14 -32.36
CA SER A 121 10.32 -2.43 -32.27
C SER A 121 10.79 -1.75 -33.57
N SER A 122 9.90 -1.49 -34.54
CA SER A 122 10.28 -0.94 -35.85
C SER A 122 9.32 0.14 -36.34
N TRP A 123 8.77 0.95 -35.45
CA TRP A 123 8.04 2.14 -35.87
C TRP A 123 9.05 3.26 -36.13
N PRO A 124 9.11 3.79 -37.36
CA PRO A 124 9.92 4.98 -37.62
C PRO A 124 9.35 6.11 -36.78
N LEU A 125 10.15 6.62 -35.83
CA LEU A 125 9.80 7.79 -35.03
C LEU A 125 9.64 8.99 -35.97
N PRO A 126 8.41 9.48 -36.26
CA PRO A 126 8.30 10.76 -36.90
C PRO A 126 8.80 11.81 -35.90
N ALA A 127 9.59 12.77 -36.37
CA ALA A 127 9.93 13.95 -35.60
C ALA A 127 8.69 14.85 -35.50
N THR A 128 7.71 14.46 -34.67
CA THR A 128 6.61 15.34 -34.29
C THR A 128 7.15 16.41 -33.35
N ASP A 129 6.68 17.64 -33.51
CA ASP A 129 7.14 18.79 -32.73
C ASP A 129 6.71 18.64 -31.26
N ILE A 130 7.59 18.94 -30.30
CA ILE A 130 7.31 18.84 -28.85
C ILE A 130 6.10 19.71 -28.47
N ASP A 131 5.91 20.82 -29.18
CA ASP A 131 4.79 21.75 -29.05
C ASP A 131 3.40 21.09 -29.21
N PHE A 132 3.31 19.97 -29.96
CA PHE A 132 2.05 19.26 -30.15
C PHE A 132 1.64 18.39 -28.94
N THR A 133 2.61 17.88 -28.17
CA THR A 133 2.33 17.12 -26.94
C THR A 133 1.81 18.03 -25.84
N ASP A 134 2.42 19.20 -25.69
CA ASP A 134 1.97 20.23 -24.74
C ASP A 134 0.55 20.69 -25.06
N SER A 135 0.17 20.73 -26.35
CA SER A 135 -1.19 21.02 -26.80
C SER A 135 -2.22 19.99 -26.31
N LEU A 136 -1.92 18.68 -26.34
CA LEU A 136 -2.85 17.65 -25.83
C LEU A 136 -3.00 17.71 -24.31
N VAL A 137 -1.89 17.86 -23.58
CA VAL A 137 -1.91 18.03 -22.12
C VAL A 137 -2.73 19.26 -21.74
N HIS A 138 -2.54 20.37 -22.45
CA HIS A 138 -3.33 21.58 -22.24
C HIS A 138 -4.82 21.37 -22.51
N LYS A 139 -5.17 20.70 -23.62
CA LYS A 139 -6.56 20.34 -23.96
C LYS A 139 -7.19 19.44 -22.89
N PHE A 140 -6.44 18.48 -22.37
CA PHE A 140 -6.89 17.62 -21.28
C PHE A 140 -7.28 18.47 -20.07
N TYR A 141 -6.38 19.32 -19.57
CA TYR A 141 -6.69 20.17 -18.42
C TYR A 141 -7.82 21.15 -18.71
N GLN A 142 -7.96 21.65 -19.94
CA GLN A 142 -9.11 22.48 -20.34
C GLN A 142 -10.45 21.73 -20.23
N ALA A 143 -10.47 20.42 -20.48
CA ALA A 143 -11.65 19.59 -20.37
C ALA A 143 -11.95 19.15 -18.92
N VAL A 144 -10.95 19.10 -18.05
CA VAL A 144 -11.05 18.61 -16.66
C VAL A 144 -12.29 19.12 -15.91
N PRO A 145 -12.61 20.44 -15.91
CA PRO A 145 -13.76 20.95 -15.17
C PRO A 145 -15.11 20.37 -15.60
N ARG A 146 -15.22 19.73 -16.76
CA ARG A 146 -16.47 19.09 -17.21
C ARG A 146 -16.76 17.81 -16.44
N PHE A 147 -15.74 17.15 -15.87
CA PHE A 147 -15.86 15.89 -15.14
C PHE A 147 -16.24 16.14 -13.66
N GLN A 148 -17.38 16.78 -13.42
CA GLN A 148 -17.84 17.21 -12.08
C GLN A 148 -17.95 16.08 -11.04
N ASN A 149 -17.99 14.84 -11.50
CA ASN A 149 -18.06 13.66 -10.63
C ASN A 149 -16.73 12.92 -10.48
N ALA A 150 -15.64 13.41 -11.07
CA ALA A 150 -14.31 12.83 -10.92
C ALA A 150 -13.90 12.79 -9.44
N GLN A 151 -13.44 11.62 -9.00
CA GLN A 151 -13.04 11.33 -7.62
C GLN A 151 -11.54 11.04 -7.51
N SER A 152 -10.93 10.58 -8.61
CA SER A 152 -9.53 10.17 -8.70
C SER A 152 -8.87 10.81 -9.92
N LEU A 153 -7.63 11.26 -9.72
CA LEU A 153 -6.73 11.70 -10.79
C LEU A 153 -5.39 10.98 -10.65
N GLU A 154 -5.01 10.23 -11.67
CA GLU A 154 -3.69 9.62 -11.81
C GLU A 154 -2.91 10.34 -12.89
N CYS A 155 -1.68 10.72 -12.58
CA CYS A 155 -0.77 11.32 -13.56
C CYS A 155 0.61 10.68 -13.47
N THR A 156 1.18 10.36 -14.63
CA THR A 156 2.53 9.84 -14.78
C THR A 156 3.34 10.76 -15.70
N ASP A 157 4.56 11.10 -15.26
CA ASP A 157 5.51 12.07 -15.84
C ASP A 157 4.92 13.38 -16.40
N SER A 158 3.87 13.90 -15.77
CA SER A 158 3.23 15.18 -16.16
C SER A 158 3.77 16.37 -15.37
N ASP A 159 3.95 17.50 -16.04
CA ASP A 159 4.28 18.78 -15.43
C ASP A 159 3.02 19.63 -15.23
N PHE A 160 2.86 20.18 -14.03
CA PHE A 160 1.70 20.96 -13.63
C PHE A 160 2.07 22.44 -13.57
N ASP A 161 1.44 23.24 -14.43
CA ASP A 161 1.49 24.68 -14.35
C ASP A 161 0.31 25.23 -13.53
N SER A 162 0.26 26.56 -13.39
CA SER A 162 -0.82 27.26 -12.69
C SER A 162 -2.20 26.99 -13.30
N PHE A 163 -2.27 26.82 -14.62
CA PHE A 163 -3.50 26.55 -15.33
C PHE A 163 -4.03 25.17 -14.98
N ALA A 164 -3.21 24.13 -15.09
CA ALA A 164 -3.56 22.75 -14.75
C ALA A 164 -4.08 22.65 -13.30
N LEU A 165 -3.34 23.22 -12.34
CA LEU A 165 -3.74 23.25 -10.94
C LEU A 165 -5.09 23.95 -10.73
N GLN A 166 -5.31 25.09 -11.41
CA GLN A 166 -6.59 25.80 -11.35
C GLN A 166 -7.74 24.97 -11.93
N GLN A 167 -7.53 24.24 -13.02
CA GLN A 167 -8.58 23.37 -13.59
C GLN A 167 -8.91 22.20 -12.65
N ILE A 168 -7.90 21.56 -12.07
CA ILE A 168 -8.09 20.45 -11.12
C ILE A 168 -8.84 20.92 -9.86
N SER A 169 -8.53 22.13 -9.38
CA SER A 169 -9.20 22.69 -8.19
C SER A 169 -10.72 22.90 -8.37
N GLN A 170 -11.22 22.88 -9.61
CA GLN A 170 -12.65 23.00 -9.92
C GLN A 170 -13.39 21.66 -9.79
N LEU A 171 -12.70 20.55 -9.53
CA LEU A 171 -13.33 19.23 -9.34
C LEU A 171 -13.87 19.09 -7.91
N PRO A 172 -15.18 19.19 -7.67
CA PRO A 172 -15.72 19.27 -6.31
C PRO A 172 -15.69 17.93 -5.56
N LYS A 173 -15.55 16.81 -6.28
CA LYS A 173 -15.57 15.45 -5.73
C LYS A 173 -14.21 14.77 -5.74
N LEU A 174 -13.15 15.45 -6.19
CA LEU A 174 -11.80 14.89 -6.22
C LEU A 174 -11.34 14.61 -4.79
N LYS A 175 -10.97 13.36 -4.51
CA LYS A 175 -10.54 12.90 -3.19
C LYS A 175 -9.17 12.24 -3.23
N PHE A 176 -8.79 11.67 -4.36
CA PHE A 176 -7.59 10.88 -4.52
C PHE A 176 -6.74 11.44 -5.65
N MET A 177 -5.43 11.55 -5.41
CA MET A 177 -4.45 11.84 -6.44
C MET A 177 -3.31 10.83 -6.33
N ASP A 178 -2.95 10.21 -7.45
CA ASP A 178 -1.72 9.42 -7.60
C ASP A 178 -0.84 10.07 -8.65
N LEU A 179 0.40 10.36 -8.26
CA LEU A 179 1.32 11.18 -9.01
C LEU A 179 2.65 10.46 -9.08
N THR A 180 3.03 10.06 -10.29
CA THR A 180 4.30 9.42 -10.56
C THR A 180 5.16 10.33 -11.42
N ASN A 181 6.35 10.70 -10.96
CA ASN A 181 7.31 11.56 -11.65
C ASN A 181 6.73 12.93 -12.08
N CYS A 182 5.75 13.44 -11.33
CA CYS A 182 5.07 14.69 -11.62
C CYS A 182 5.71 15.90 -10.91
N ASN A 183 5.81 17.02 -11.61
CA ASN A 183 6.43 18.26 -11.12
C ASN A 183 5.46 19.43 -11.11
N ILE A 184 5.74 20.44 -10.28
CA ILE A 184 5.04 21.73 -10.31
C ILE A 184 5.96 22.79 -10.90
N LEU A 185 5.59 23.36 -12.03
CA LEU A 185 6.36 24.39 -12.71
C LEU A 185 6.39 25.70 -11.88
N PRO A 186 7.53 26.40 -11.84
CA PRO A 186 7.70 27.64 -11.07
C PRO A 186 6.96 28.81 -11.75
N SER A 187 5.64 28.89 -11.60
CA SER A 187 4.81 29.94 -12.22
C SER A 187 3.53 30.27 -11.42
N ALA A 188 3.28 29.59 -10.29
CA ALA A 188 2.02 29.69 -9.55
C ALA A 188 1.76 31.10 -8.97
N LYS A 189 0.90 31.87 -9.66
CA LYS A 189 0.19 33.02 -9.08
C LYS A 189 -0.84 32.49 -8.07
N ALA A 190 -0.79 32.99 -6.83
CA ALA A 190 -1.62 32.60 -5.68
C ALA A 190 -1.69 31.07 -5.40
N PRO A 191 -1.60 30.62 -4.15
CA PRO A 191 -1.64 29.19 -3.86
C PRO A 191 -3.04 28.63 -4.16
N VAL A 192 -3.17 27.86 -5.23
CA VAL A 192 -4.31 26.96 -5.45
C VAL A 192 -4.30 25.94 -4.31
N GLN A 193 -5.46 25.69 -3.69
CA GLN A 193 -5.61 24.69 -2.64
C GLN A 193 -6.47 23.53 -3.15
N LEU A 194 -5.83 22.39 -3.39
CA LEU A 194 -6.45 21.14 -3.80
C LEU A 194 -7.02 20.43 -2.56
N ARG A 195 -8.34 20.21 -2.57
CA ARG A 195 -9.08 19.61 -1.46
C ARG A 195 -9.18 18.10 -1.63
N ILE A 196 -8.07 17.39 -1.44
CA ILE A 196 -8.00 15.94 -1.53
C ILE A 196 -7.84 15.29 -0.15
N ASN A 197 -8.26 14.03 -0.05
CA ASN A 197 -8.13 13.23 1.17
C ASN A 197 -6.89 12.34 1.12
N THR A 198 -6.50 11.88 -0.07
CA THR A 198 -5.41 10.93 -0.26
C THR A 198 -4.47 11.41 -1.35
N LEU A 199 -3.18 11.46 -1.03
CA LEU A 199 -2.12 11.70 -1.99
C LEU A 199 -1.13 10.55 -2.00
N HIS A 200 -0.95 9.93 -3.17
CA HIS A 200 0.13 9.01 -3.45
C HIS A 200 1.13 9.74 -4.36
N PHE A 201 2.39 9.79 -3.93
CA PHE A 201 3.42 10.54 -4.63
C PHE A 201 4.69 9.70 -4.78
N MET A 202 5.01 9.38 -6.04
CA MET A 202 6.23 8.71 -6.45
C MET A 202 7.08 9.62 -7.33
N HIS A 203 8.40 9.62 -7.11
CA HIS A 203 9.32 10.32 -7.99
C HIS A 203 10.69 9.65 -8.04
N GLN A 204 11.13 9.23 -9.23
CA GLN A 204 12.33 8.41 -9.43
C GLN A 204 13.58 9.22 -9.78
N ALA A 205 13.49 10.52 -9.96
CA ALA A 205 14.69 11.35 -10.18
C ALA A 205 15.74 11.23 -9.06
N LYS A 206 16.99 11.52 -9.41
CA LYS A 206 18.15 11.51 -8.50
C LYS A 206 18.03 12.62 -7.45
N SER A 207 18.65 12.43 -6.29
CA SER A 207 18.59 13.37 -5.16
C SER A 207 18.90 14.82 -5.54
N ASP A 208 19.91 15.05 -6.39
CA ASP A 208 20.36 16.39 -6.76
C ASP A 208 19.38 17.14 -7.67
N THR A 209 18.49 16.42 -8.36
CA THR A 209 17.48 17.01 -9.25
C THR A 209 16.12 17.20 -8.57
N LEU A 210 15.82 16.50 -7.47
CA LEU A 210 14.52 16.60 -6.81
C LEU A 210 14.20 18.01 -6.29
N LEU A 211 15.22 18.73 -5.79
CA LEU A 211 15.05 20.13 -5.37
C LEU A 211 14.75 21.06 -6.54
N THR A 212 15.42 20.87 -7.68
CA THR A 212 15.24 21.73 -8.86
C THR A 212 13.88 21.49 -9.50
N LEU A 213 13.37 20.25 -9.44
CA LEU A 213 12.02 19.87 -9.85
C LEU A 213 10.92 20.38 -8.91
N GLY A 214 11.28 20.85 -7.71
CA GLY A 214 10.33 21.48 -6.79
C GLY A 214 9.30 20.52 -6.22
N VAL A 215 9.70 19.27 -5.91
CA VAL A 215 8.79 18.25 -5.36
C VAL A 215 8.15 18.66 -4.02
N ASP A 216 8.80 19.52 -3.24
CA ASP A 216 8.27 20.09 -1.99
C ASP A 216 7.06 21.02 -2.22
N ARG A 217 6.90 21.54 -3.44
CA ARG A 217 5.80 22.45 -3.79
C ARG A 217 4.45 21.75 -3.74
N TRP A 218 4.41 20.42 -3.88
CA TRP A 218 3.17 19.65 -3.78
C TRP A 218 2.47 19.90 -2.44
N LEU A 219 3.21 19.93 -1.32
CA LEU A 219 2.61 20.23 -0.02
C LEU A 219 1.97 21.62 0.06
N ARG A 220 2.43 22.58 -0.73
CA ARG A 220 1.94 23.98 -0.71
C ARG A 220 0.65 24.16 -1.49
N VAL A 221 0.35 23.26 -2.43
CA VAL A 221 -0.87 23.32 -3.25
C VAL A 221 -2.00 22.47 -2.67
N LEU A 222 -1.78 21.78 -1.56
CA LEU A 222 -2.79 20.95 -0.90
C LEU A 222 -3.50 21.73 0.21
N ASP A 223 -4.81 21.48 0.36
CA ASP A 223 -5.51 21.78 1.60
C ASP A 223 -5.17 20.71 2.65
N LEU A 224 -4.11 20.97 3.42
CA LEU A 224 -3.60 20.06 4.44
C LEU A 224 -4.62 19.74 5.55
N SER A 225 -5.69 20.54 5.70
CA SER A 225 -6.78 20.27 6.65
C SER A 225 -7.77 19.21 6.17
N LYS A 226 -7.64 18.75 4.92
CA LYS A 226 -8.46 17.69 4.33
C LYS A 226 -7.67 16.40 4.11
N LEU A 227 -6.34 16.48 4.06
CA LEU A 227 -5.47 15.34 3.83
C LEU A 227 -5.57 14.35 5.00
N GLN A 228 -5.95 13.12 4.69
CA GLN A 228 -6.13 12.00 5.64
C GLN A 228 -5.07 10.92 5.45
N GLU A 229 -4.61 10.71 4.21
CA GLU A 229 -3.60 9.72 3.86
C GLU A 229 -2.54 10.33 2.93
N LEU A 230 -1.27 10.07 3.27
CA LEU A 230 -0.12 10.50 2.47
C LEU A 230 0.84 9.33 2.26
N ARG A 231 1.15 9.03 1.00
CA ARG A 231 2.18 8.06 0.61
C ARG A 231 3.27 8.74 -0.19
N VAL A 232 4.53 8.61 0.26
CA VAL A 232 5.69 9.21 -0.41
C VAL A 232 6.80 8.17 -0.55
N TYR A 233 7.21 7.88 -1.78
CA TYR A 233 8.26 6.91 -2.10
C TYR A 233 9.00 7.30 -3.39
N PRO A 234 10.25 6.87 -3.63
CA PRO A 234 11.13 6.09 -2.77
C PRO A 234 11.80 6.91 -1.65
N ASP A 235 12.70 6.30 -0.87
CA ASP A 235 13.39 6.85 0.30
C ASP A 235 14.06 8.22 0.11
N ARG A 236 14.74 8.41 -1.03
CA ARG A 236 15.39 9.68 -1.38
C ARG A 236 14.39 10.82 -1.45
N LEU A 237 13.20 10.56 -1.98
CA LEU A 237 12.16 11.56 -2.23
C LEU A 237 11.63 12.18 -0.95
N VAL A 238 11.41 11.35 0.06
CA VAL A 238 10.76 11.76 1.31
C VAL A 238 11.50 12.94 1.97
N SER A 239 12.83 12.92 1.94
CA SER A 239 13.65 14.01 2.53
C SER A 239 13.49 15.35 1.80
N PHE A 240 13.23 15.32 0.50
CA PHE A 240 13.03 16.51 -0.32
C PHE A 240 11.59 16.98 -0.29
N PHE A 241 10.64 16.04 -0.30
CA PHE A 241 9.21 16.33 -0.21
C PHE A 241 8.87 17.11 1.06
N PHE A 242 9.48 16.75 2.19
CA PHE A 242 9.30 17.44 3.47
C PHE A 242 10.33 18.53 3.76
N HIS A 243 11.20 18.88 2.81
CA HIS A 243 12.29 19.84 3.04
C HIS A 243 11.78 21.22 3.51
N GLY A 244 10.59 21.63 3.06
CA GLY A 244 9.95 22.89 3.47
C GLY A 244 9.27 22.86 4.85
N MET A 245 9.16 21.70 5.50
CA MET A 245 8.51 21.57 6.81
C MET A 245 9.48 21.90 7.95
N GLY A 246 9.81 23.17 8.08
CA GLY A 246 10.51 23.70 9.24
C GLY A 246 9.63 23.79 10.50
N PRO A 247 10.21 24.09 11.67
CA PRO A 247 9.44 24.32 12.91
C PRO A 247 8.37 25.41 12.77
N THR A 248 8.66 26.41 11.93
CA THR A 248 7.79 27.55 11.61
C THR A 248 6.75 27.25 10.54
N TYR A 249 6.68 26.02 10.02
CA TYR A 249 5.68 25.65 9.03
C TYR A 249 4.28 25.80 9.66
N PRO A 250 3.42 26.68 9.09
CA PRO A 250 2.23 27.20 9.77
C PRO A 250 1.06 26.21 9.82
N SER A 251 1.17 25.06 9.17
CA SER A 251 0.07 24.11 9.02
C SER A 251 0.36 22.83 9.81
N ASP A 252 -0.45 22.58 10.83
CA ASP A 252 -0.50 21.27 11.48
C ASP A 252 -1.28 20.31 10.59
N LEU A 253 -0.75 19.10 10.37
CA LEU A 253 -1.36 18.02 9.61
C LEU A 253 -2.36 17.25 10.50
N ASN A 254 -3.29 17.98 11.10
CA ASN A 254 -4.18 17.46 12.15
C ASN A 254 -5.13 16.36 11.67
N THR A 255 -5.51 16.37 10.40
CA THR A 255 -6.39 15.35 9.80
C THR A 255 -5.64 14.15 9.26
N LEU A 256 -4.31 14.21 9.16
CA LEU A 256 -3.51 13.13 8.62
C LEU A 256 -3.55 11.95 9.59
N SER A 257 -4.23 10.88 9.19
CA SER A 257 -4.44 9.68 9.99
C SER A 257 -3.57 8.51 9.54
N ARG A 258 -3.05 8.55 8.31
CA ARG A 258 -2.24 7.52 7.69
C ARG A 258 -1.03 8.12 6.96
N LEU A 259 0.16 7.63 7.28
CA LEU A 259 1.42 8.06 6.66
C LEU A 259 2.22 6.84 6.22
N PHE A 260 2.57 6.80 4.93
CA PHE A 260 3.41 5.79 4.34
C PHE A 260 4.65 6.45 3.75
N ILE A 261 5.81 6.17 4.30
CA ILE A 261 7.08 6.77 3.89
C ILE A 261 8.16 5.71 3.77
N SER A 262 9.16 5.99 2.93
CA SER A 262 10.38 5.22 2.89
C SER A 262 11.47 5.85 3.77
N VAL A 263 12.24 5.03 4.49
CA VAL A 263 13.25 5.52 5.44
C VAL A 263 14.56 5.90 4.75
N SER A 264 15.09 7.07 5.10
CA SER A 264 16.46 7.49 4.79
C SER A 264 17.08 8.19 6.00
N ALA A 265 18.41 8.38 6.02
CA ALA A 265 19.10 9.02 7.15
C ALA A 265 18.53 10.42 7.46
N ARG A 266 18.24 11.20 6.41
CA ARG A 266 17.66 12.54 6.53
C ARG A 266 16.22 12.51 7.04
N VAL A 267 15.43 11.52 6.61
CA VAL A 267 14.05 11.37 7.08
C VAL A 267 14.03 10.99 8.55
N LEU A 268 14.93 10.12 9.00
CA LEU A 268 14.98 9.73 10.40
C LEU A 268 15.26 10.93 11.32
N THR A 269 16.16 11.84 10.95
CA THR A 269 16.43 13.04 11.75
C THR A 269 15.24 14.02 11.77
N GLN A 270 14.38 13.99 10.74
CA GLN A 270 13.18 14.83 10.65
C GLN A 270 11.90 14.15 11.16
N LEU A 271 11.89 12.83 11.31
CA LEU A 271 10.72 12.05 11.69
C LEU A 271 10.08 12.53 13.00
N PRO A 272 10.82 12.86 14.07
CA PRO A 272 10.23 13.41 15.29
C PRO A 272 9.47 14.72 15.03
N LEU A 273 10.03 15.61 14.21
CA LEU A 273 9.36 16.85 13.82
C LEU A 273 8.09 16.56 13.01
N LEU A 274 8.17 15.65 12.03
CA LEU A 274 7.02 15.21 11.24
C LEU A 274 5.89 14.63 12.13
N LEU A 275 6.24 13.79 13.11
CA LEU A 275 5.30 13.18 14.05
C LEU A 275 4.65 14.23 14.96
N SER A 276 5.43 15.20 15.45
CA SER A 276 4.89 16.30 16.26
C SER A 276 3.92 17.22 15.49
N LYS A 277 4.06 17.31 14.16
CA LYS A 277 3.16 18.04 13.27
C LYS A 277 1.93 17.23 12.83
N THR A 278 1.85 15.95 13.19
CA THR A 278 0.78 15.03 12.78
C THR A 278 0.08 14.40 14.00
N PRO A 279 -0.51 15.18 14.91
CA PRO A 279 -1.07 14.66 16.17
C PRO A 279 -2.25 13.68 15.96
N GLY A 280 -2.93 13.76 14.81
CA GLY A 280 -4.02 12.85 14.43
C GLY A 280 -3.56 11.51 13.83
N LEU A 281 -2.26 11.29 13.67
CA LEU A 281 -1.71 10.11 13.01
C LEU A 281 -2.02 8.83 13.82
N ARG A 282 -2.61 7.84 13.15
CA ARG A 282 -2.96 6.54 13.76
C ARG A 282 -2.25 5.37 13.09
N HIS A 283 -1.91 5.51 11.80
CA HIS A 283 -1.25 4.48 11.02
C HIS A 283 0.06 5.03 10.47
N LEU A 284 1.17 4.40 10.85
CA LEU A 284 2.50 4.75 10.37
C LEU A 284 3.11 3.53 9.70
N SER A 285 3.40 3.65 8.41
CA SER A 285 4.13 2.66 7.64
C SER A 285 5.46 3.24 7.17
N ILE A 286 6.55 2.65 7.65
CA ILE A 286 7.91 2.97 7.26
C ILE A 286 8.47 1.78 6.48
N SER A 287 8.66 1.93 5.18
CA SER A 287 9.31 0.92 4.36
C SER A 287 10.80 1.20 4.21
N SER A 288 11.62 0.16 4.19
CA SER A 288 12.94 0.22 3.59
C SER A 288 12.80 -0.09 2.11
N TRP A 289 13.09 0.87 1.23
CA TRP A 289 13.32 0.55 -0.18
C TRP A 289 14.60 -0.31 -0.29
N PRO A 290 14.80 -1.12 -1.35
CA PRO A 290 16.03 -1.87 -1.57
C PRO A 290 17.22 -0.92 -1.67
N SER A 291 17.81 -0.61 -0.52
CA SER A 291 19.09 0.06 -0.40
C SER A 291 20.15 -0.95 -0.01
N ASP A 292 21.40 -0.68 -0.39
CA ASP A 292 22.55 -1.44 0.08
C ASP A 292 22.59 -1.49 1.62
N PHE A 293 23.08 -2.60 2.15
CA PHE A 293 23.20 -2.88 3.59
C PHE A 293 24.01 -1.80 4.30
N GLU A 294 25.12 -1.36 3.70
CA GLU A 294 25.98 -0.33 4.30
C GLU A 294 25.25 1.00 4.48
N ASN A 295 24.35 1.36 3.56
CA ASN A 295 23.53 2.55 3.70
C ASN A 295 22.59 2.44 4.91
N ARG A 296 21.98 1.28 5.13
CA ARG A 296 21.07 1.06 6.27
C ARG A 296 21.81 1.05 7.60
N LYS A 297 22.98 0.42 7.63
CA LYS A 297 23.87 0.46 8.79
C LYS A 297 24.27 1.88 9.13
N ARG A 298 24.70 2.66 8.14
CA ARG A 298 25.02 4.09 8.31
C ARG A 298 23.82 4.89 8.81
N ILE A 299 22.62 4.63 8.28
CA ILE A 299 21.38 5.28 8.73
C ILE A 299 21.18 5.07 10.24
N LEU A 300 21.37 3.85 10.75
CA LEU A 300 21.22 3.53 12.16
C LEU A 300 22.34 4.10 13.04
N GLU A 301 23.60 4.02 12.60
CA GLU A 301 24.75 4.57 13.33
C GLU A 301 24.68 6.10 13.45
N THR A 302 24.14 6.77 12.43
CA THR A 302 23.99 8.24 12.42
C THR A 302 22.80 8.69 13.27
N TYR A 303 21.84 7.81 13.53
CA TYR A 303 20.61 8.18 14.19
C TYR A 303 20.80 8.25 15.72
N GLN A 304 20.74 9.48 16.25
CA GLN A 304 20.65 9.71 17.68
C GLN A 304 19.19 10.02 18.04
N PRO A 305 18.50 9.15 18.78
CA PRO A 305 17.10 9.39 19.15
C PRO A 305 16.97 10.68 19.96
N PRO A 306 16.01 11.56 19.64
CA PRO A 306 15.74 12.73 20.45
C PRO A 306 15.27 12.30 21.85
N LEU A 307 15.66 13.08 22.86
CA LEU A 307 15.38 12.77 24.26
C LEU A 307 13.89 12.71 24.59
N ILE A 308 13.08 13.56 23.96
CA ILE A 308 11.63 13.66 24.14
C ILE A 308 11.04 14.23 22.85
N SER A 309 10.11 13.52 22.21
CA SER A 309 9.23 14.07 21.18
C SER A 309 7.80 13.69 21.55
N PRO A 310 6.82 14.62 21.49
CA PRO A 310 5.44 14.21 21.52
C PRO A 310 5.21 13.28 20.33
N THR A 311 4.82 12.04 20.61
CA THR A 311 4.46 11.06 19.58
C THR A 311 2.95 11.01 19.48
N PRO A 312 2.40 10.95 18.25
CA PRO A 312 0.97 10.72 18.07
C PRO A 312 0.58 9.34 18.61
N ASN A 313 -0.70 9.16 18.94
CA ASN A 313 -1.24 7.88 19.38
C ASN A 313 -1.33 6.90 18.21
N ILE A 314 -0.22 6.22 17.90
CA ILE A 314 -0.15 5.23 16.82
C ILE A 314 -0.89 3.95 17.22
N GLU A 315 -1.94 3.60 16.46
CA GLU A 315 -2.69 2.36 16.60
C GLU A 315 -2.09 1.23 15.75
N VAL A 316 -1.53 1.57 14.60
CA VAL A 316 -0.95 0.64 13.64
C VAL A 316 0.44 1.09 13.23
N TYR A 317 1.44 0.25 13.51
CA TYR A 317 2.80 0.45 13.03
C TYR A 317 3.23 -0.66 12.08
N ARG A 318 3.78 -0.27 10.93
CA ARG A 318 4.46 -1.16 9.99
C ARG A 318 5.85 -0.62 9.71
N GLY A 319 6.89 -1.39 9.97
CA GLY A 319 8.25 -0.95 9.65
C GLY A 319 9.34 -1.59 10.50
N PRO A 320 10.54 -0.99 10.48
CA PRO A 320 11.69 -1.58 11.14
C PRO A 320 11.58 -1.55 12.66
N TYR A 321 11.81 -2.69 13.30
CA TYR A 321 11.76 -2.77 14.76
C TYR A 321 12.77 -1.83 15.44
N GLU A 322 13.87 -1.52 14.76
CA GLU A 322 14.91 -0.60 15.22
C GLU A 322 14.35 0.81 15.48
N LEU A 323 13.23 1.19 14.85
CA LEU A 323 12.60 2.51 14.98
C LEU A 323 11.46 2.55 16.00
N LEU A 324 11.15 1.43 16.68
CA LEU A 324 10.03 1.38 17.64
C LEU A 324 10.15 2.40 18.77
N HIS A 325 11.37 2.67 19.23
CA HIS A 325 11.63 3.64 20.29
C HIS A 325 11.22 5.08 19.92
N ILE A 326 11.07 5.39 18.62
CA ILE A 326 10.58 6.69 18.13
C ILE A 326 9.06 6.80 18.34
N ILE A 327 8.34 5.69 18.30
CA ILE A 327 6.87 5.63 18.33
C ILE A 327 6.37 5.35 19.73
N LEU A 328 7.15 4.55 20.47
CA LEU A 328 6.93 4.11 21.83
C LEU A 328 7.93 4.82 22.75
N PRO A 329 7.76 6.13 23.01
CA PRO A 329 8.77 6.91 23.73
C PRO A 329 8.93 6.38 25.16
N VAL A 330 10.18 6.24 25.58
CA VAL A 330 10.51 5.84 26.95
C VAL A 330 10.17 7.00 27.89
N THR A 331 9.08 6.88 28.65
CA THR A 331 8.74 7.83 29.71
C THR A 331 9.74 7.68 30.85
N LYS A 332 10.86 8.41 30.80
CA LYS A 332 11.80 8.49 31.91
C LYS A 332 11.14 9.27 33.04
N SER A 333 10.56 8.55 34.01
CA SER A 333 9.99 9.09 35.24
C SER A 333 11.09 9.73 36.10
N LYS A 334 11.51 10.96 35.77
CA LYS A 334 12.62 11.64 36.44
C LYS A 334 12.24 12.37 37.74
N SER A 335 11.00 12.33 38.19
CA SER A 335 10.66 12.84 39.53
C SER A 335 9.48 12.07 40.12
N GLY A 336 9.63 11.63 41.37
CA GLY A 336 8.60 10.92 42.15
C GLY A 336 7.39 11.78 42.52
N LYS A 337 6.96 12.72 41.66
CA LYS A 337 5.79 13.56 41.87
C LYS A 337 4.91 13.53 40.63
N SER A 338 3.84 12.75 40.74
CA SER A 338 2.65 12.72 39.88
C SER A 338 2.92 12.53 38.38
N GLN A 339 3.07 11.27 37.99
CA GLN A 339 2.86 10.86 36.60
C GLN A 339 1.41 11.19 36.24
N LEU A 340 1.21 12.23 35.42
CA LEU A 340 0.00 12.35 34.64
C LEU A 340 -0.09 11.10 33.77
N HIS A 341 -1.00 10.21 34.14
CA HIS A 341 -1.53 9.16 33.29
C HIS A 341 -2.11 9.82 32.03
N LEU A 342 -1.29 10.06 31.01
CA LEU A 342 -1.83 10.19 29.67
C LEU A 342 -2.27 8.78 29.28
N PRO A 343 -3.58 8.55 29.05
CA PRO A 343 -4.05 7.31 28.46
C PRO A 343 -3.56 7.31 27.01
N THR A 344 -2.34 6.84 26.78
CA THR A 344 -1.89 6.49 25.44
C THR A 344 -2.77 5.33 25.00
N LEU A 345 -3.55 5.54 23.94
CA LEU A 345 -4.26 4.45 23.29
C LEU A 345 -3.25 3.35 22.95
N PRO A 346 -3.52 2.08 23.27
CA PRO A 346 -2.55 1.03 23.08
C PRO A 346 -2.32 0.79 21.58
N LEU A 347 -1.05 0.55 21.22
CA LEU A 347 -0.68 0.04 19.91
C LEU A 347 -1.43 -1.27 19.68
N ARG A 348 -2.24 -1.35 18.62
CA ARG A 348 -3.12 -2.50 18.35
C ARG A 348 -2.53 -3.46 17.35
N ARG A 349 -1.80 -2.95 16.36
CA ARG A 349 -1.24 -3.75 15.26
C ARG A 349 0.22 -3.39 15.02
N LEU A 350 1.04 -4.42 14.94
CA LEU A 350 2.49 -4.28 14.85
C LEU A 350 3.01 -5.22 13.75
N TYR A 351 3.55 -4.63 12.68
CA TYR A 351 4.12 -5.33 11.53
C TYR A 351 5.61 -5.00 11.41
N LEU A 352 6.46 -5.92 11.84
CA LEU A 352 7.88 -5.68 11.96
C LEU A 352 8.69 -6.30 10.81
N ASN A 353 9.59 -5.49 10.29
CA ASN A 353 10.72 -5.91 9.47
C ASN A 353 12.03 -5.44 10.15
N SER A 354 13.18 -5.68 9.53
CA SER A 354 14.48 -5.18 9.99
C SER A 354 15.13 -4.35 8.90
N LEU A 355 15.82 -3.28 9.31
CA LEU A 355 16.69 -2.52 8.42
C LEU A 355 17.96 -3.31 8.12
N LEU A 356 18.65 -3.79 9.16
CA LEU A 356 19.96 -4.41 9.01
C LEU A 356 19.91 -5.76 8.32
N LEU A 357 18.91 -6.58 8.67
CA LEU A 357 18.81 -7.92 8.14
C LEU A 357 17.56 -8.00 7.27
N PRO A 358 17.65 -7.75 5.94
CA PRO A 358 16.50 -7.93 5.05
C PRO A 358 15.98 -9.37 5.07
N SER A 359 16.83 -10.34 5.45
CA SER A 359 16.46 -11.72 5.73
C SER A 359 15.74 -11.92 7.10
N GLY A 360 15.52 -10.86 7.87
CA GLY A 360 15.01 -10.88 9.24
C GLY A 360 16.11 -11.04 10.30
N GLU A 361 15.82 -10.74 11.56
CA GLU A 361 16.74 -11.02 12.67
C GLU A 361 16.46 -12.37 13.33
N HIS A 362 17.37 -12.82 14.20
CA HIS A 362 17.01 -13.85 15.18
C HIS A 362 15.87 -13.30 16.05
N PHE A 363 14.76 -14.04 16.14
CA PHE A 363 13.59 -13.60 16.92
C PHE A 363 13.96 -13.24 18.37
N LYS A 364 14.99 -13.88 18.94
CA LYS A 364 15.60 -13.55 20.23
C LYS A 364 15.94 -12.07 20.42
N LEU A 365 16.56 -11.43 19.42
CA LEU A 365 16.96 -10.01 19.53
C LEU A 365 15.75 -9.10 19.53
N LEU A 366 14.76 -9.45 18.71
CA LEU A 366 13.48 -8.76 18.66
C LEU A 366 12.74 -8.91 20.00
N HIS A 367 12.67 -10.14 20.52
CA HIS A 367 12.09 -10.46 21.80
C HIS A 367 12.76 -9.66 22.93
N GLN A 368 14.10 -9.69 23.04
CA GLN A 368 14.84 -8.92 24.04
C GLN A 368 14.53 -7.42 24.00
N SER A 369 14.40 -6.87 22.78
CA SER A 369 14.04 -5.47 22.59
C SER A 369 12.62 -5.19 23.09
N LEU A 370 11.64 -6.00 22.67
CA LEU A 370 10.21 -5.83 22.99
C LEU A 370 9.87 -6.18 24.46
N SER A 371 10.64 -7.04 25.10
CA SER A 371 10.44 -7.48 26.49
C SER A 371 10.98 -6.48 27.51
N SER A 372 11.55 -5.36 27.07
CA SER A 372 11.90 -4.29 27.99
C SER A 372 10.63 -3.83 28.76
N PRO A 373 10.73 -3.54 30.08
CA PRO A 373 9.59 -3.10 30.87
C PRO A 373 8.86 -1.86 30.31
N HIS A 374 9.54 -1.09 29.46
CA HIS A 374 8.99 0.08 28.80
C HIS A 374 7.99 -0.28 27.71
N TYR A 375 8.27 -1.30 26.90
CA TYR A 375 7.38 -1.70 25.82
C TYR A 375 6.31 -2.69 26.27
N SER A 376 6.59 -3.57 27.23
CA SER A 376 5.64 -4.62 27.64
C SER A 376 4.27 -4.05 28.04
N LEU A 377 4.23 -2.91 28.74
CA LEU A 377 2.99 -2.21 29.07
C LEU A 377 2.23 -1.70 27.84
N GLN A 378 2.95 -1.14 26.86
CA GLN A 378 2.37 -0.59 25.64
C GLN A 378 1.91 -1.68 24.66
N LEU A 379 2.57 -2.84 24.69
CA LEU A 379 2.26 -4.02 23.88
C LEU A 379 1.12 -4.87 24.47
N SER A 380 0.74 -4.65 25.73
CA SER A 380 -0.32 -5.44 26.40
C SER A 380 -1.69 -5.38 25.69
N GLY A 381 -1.95 -4.32 24.92
CA GLY A 381 -3.16 -4.14 24.11
C GLY A 381 -3.03 -4.60 22.65
N LEU A 382 -1.92 -5.24 22.29
CA LEU A 382 -1.65 -5.66 20.93
C LEU A 382 -2.55 -6.82 20.53
N THR A 383 -3.27 -6.65 19.43
CA THR A 383 -4.20 -7.65 18.88
C THR A 383 -3.64 -8.35 17.66
N HIS A 384 -2.74 -7.70 16.90
CA HIS A 384 -2.13 -8.27 15.70
C HIS A 384 -0.61 -8.08 15.77
N PHE A 385 0.12 -9.18 15.67
CA PHE A 385 1.58 -9.16 15.62
C PHE A 385 2.08 -9.92 14.39
N TYR A 386 2.96 -9.27 13.66
CA TYR A 386 3.62 -9.82 12.50
C TYR A 386 5.11 -9.49 12.57
N ALA A 387 5.97 -10.47 12.32
CA ALA A 387 7.41 -10.26 12.24
C ALA A 387 8.05 -11.13 11.15
N LYS A 388 8.94 -10.53 10.37
CA LYS A 388 9.89 -11.26 9.51
C LYS A 388 11.17 -11.55 10.28
N VAL A 389 11.54 -12.83 10.37
CA VAL A 389 12.63 -13.33 11.20
C VAL A 389 13.53 -14.29 10.41
N CYS A 390 14.79 -14.43 10.82
CA CYS A 390 15.72 -15.42 10.26
C CYS A 390 15.61 -16.79 10.95
N SER A 391 15.23 -16.80 12.23
CA SER A 391 15.05 -18.02 13.00
C SER A 391 14.13 -17.78 14.17
N ILE A 392 13.49 -18.85 14.62
CA ILE A 392 12.54 -18.86 15.72
C ILE A 392 12.98 -19.96 16.67
N GLU A 393 13.20 -19.61 17.93
CA GLU A 393 13.36 -20.56 19.02
C GLU A 393 12.06 -20.61 19.83
N TYR A 394 11.66 -21.80 20.26
CA TYR A 394 10.41 -22.00 20.98
C TYR A 394 10.33 -21.17 22.27
N ASP A 395 11.41 -21.18 23.05
CA ASP A 395 11.49 -20.52 24.36
C ASP A 395 11.23 -19.00 24.22
N ASP A 396 11.80 -18.35 23.20
CA ASP A 396 11.57 -16.93 22.91
C ASP A 396 10.10 -16.65 22.55
N VAL A 397 9.45 -17.53 21.77
CA VAL A 397 8.04 -17.36 21.38
C VAL A 397 7.12 -17.48 22.59
N VAL A 398 7.41 -18.42 23.49
CA VAL A 398 6.66 -18.60 24.73
C VAL A 398 6.74 -17.34 25.59
N GLU A 399 7.96 -16.87 25.85
CA GLU A 399 8.20 -15.68 26.67
C GLU A 399 7.54 -14.45 26.05
N PHE A 400 7.63 -14.28 24.73
CA PHE A 400 6.99 -13.18 24.03
C PHE A 400 5.46 -13.25 24.07
N CYS A 401 4.85 -14.41 23.80
CA CYS A 401 3.40 -14.57 23.81
C CYS A 401 2.79 -14.32 25.19
N ALA A 402 3.53 -14.61 26.26
CA ALA A 402 3.12 -14.29 27.62
C ALA A 402 2.93 -12.78 27.87
N LEU A 403 3.57 -11.92 27.06
CA LEU A 403 3.43 -10.46 27.12
C LEU A 403 2.17 -9.94 26.40
N LEU A 404 1.49 -10.79 25.62
CA LEU A 404 0.44 -10.39 24.68
C LEU A 404 -0.91 -11.08 25.00
N PRO A 405 -1.56 -10.73 26.12
CA PRO A 405 -2.72 -11.48 26.63
C PRO A 405 -3.96 -11.41 25.73
N VAL A 406 -4.07 -10.39 24.87
CA VAL A 406 -5.23 -10.15 23.99
C VAL A 406 -4.92 -10.39 22.51
N LEU A 407 -3.82 -11.09 22.20
CA LEU A 407 -3.40 -11.36 20.83
C LEU A 407 -4.45 -12.19 20.08
N GLN A 408 -4.87 -11.69 18.92
CA GLN A 408 -5.83 -12.34 18.03
C GLN A 408 -5.14 -12.91 16.79
N GLU A 409 -4.09 -12.25 16.31
CA GLU A 409 -3.34 -12.68 15.13
C GLU A 409 -1.84 -12.69 15.41
N LEU A 410 -1.21 -13.84 15.14
CA LEU A 410 0.25 -14.02 15.24
C LEU A 410 0.80 -14.54 13.92
N SER A 411 1.74 -13.81 13.33
CA SER A 411 2.45 -14.22 12.12
C SER A 411 3.97 -14.09 12.29
N LEU A 412 4.66 -15.22 12.36
CA LEU A 412 6.12 -15.29 12.44
C LEU A 412 6.67 -15.91 11.16
N GLU A 413 7.23 -15.06 10.31
CA GLU A 413 7.72 -15.46 8.99
C GLU A 413 9.23 -15.63 8.96
N ALA A 414 9.68 -16.87 8.94
CA ALA A 414 11.02 -17.22 8.48
C ALA A 414 11.13 -17.02 6.96
N MET A 415 12.18 -16.35 6.49
CA MET A 415 12.45 -16.18 5.06
C MET A 415 12.75 -17.54 4.38
N VAL A 416 12.42 -17.63 3.08
CA VAL A 416 12.48 -18.85 2.24
C VAL A 416 13.85 -19.55 2.28
N ASN A 417 14.93 -18.80 2.51
CA ASN A 417 16.31 -19.29 2.41
C ASN A 417 17.01 -19.51 3.76
N THR A 418 16.27 -19.55 4.87
CA THR A 418 16.90 -19.72 6.18
C THR A 418 17.58 -21.10 6.28
N GLN A 419 18.86 -21.11 6.68
CA GLN A 419 19.62 -22.35 6.88
C GLN A 419 19.32 -23.05 8.21
N ASN A 420 18.67 -22.33 9.13
CA ASN A 420 18.51 -22.73 10.51
C ASN A 420 17.38 -23.75 10.65
N VAL A 421 17.76 -24.97 11.03
CA VAL A 421 16.83 -26.07 11.34
C VAL A 421 16.31 -25.88 12.76
N THR A 422 14.99 -25.86 12.91
CA THR A 422 14.32 -25.82 14.22
C THR A 422 14.41 -27.17 14.94
N ARG A 423 14.21 -27.19 16.26
CA ARG A 423 14.15 -28.44 17.04
C ARG A 423 13.02 -29.33 16.51
N GLU A 424 13.21 -30.64 16.52
CA GLU A 424 12.20 -31.58 16.00
C GLU A 424 10.84 -31.50 16.72
N THR A 425 10.88 -31.11 18.00
CA THR A 425 9.70 -30.92 18.85
C THR A 425 9.01 -29.58 18.64
N PHE A 426 9.55 -28.66 17.82
CA PHE A 426 9.08 -27.27 17.73
C PHE A 426 7.56 -27.14 17.51
N LEU A 427 7.00 -27.93 16.58
CA LEU A 427 5.54 -27.89 16.34
C LEU A 427 4.72 -28.55 17.45
N ASP A 428 5.27 -29.52 18.18
CA ASP A 428 4.60 -30.09 19.36
C ASP A 428 4.61 -29.06 20.50
N ASP A 429 5.75 -28.41 20.70
CA ASP A 429 5.93 -27.40 21.72
C ASP A 429 4.97 -26.20 21.47
N LEU A 430 4.73 -25.86 20.20
CA LEU A 430 3.74 -24.85 19.77
C LEU A 430 2.36 -25.03 20.42
N LEU A 431 1.96 -26.28 20.66
CA LEU A 431 0.67 -26.62 21.27
C LEU A 431 0.57 -26.21 22.73
N THR A 432 1.67 -25.81 23.35
CA THR A 432 1.75 -25.39 24.75
C THR A 432 2.04 -23.90 24.94
N ILE A 433 2.24 -23.13 23.86
CA ILE A 433 2.48 -21.68 23.93
C ILE A 433 1.37 -20.96 24.69
N PRO A 434 1.67 -20.00 25.59
CA PRO A 434 0.69 -19.28 26.42
C PRO A 434 -0.14 -18.24 25.65
N LEU A 435 -0.73 -18.63 24.52
CA LEU A 435 -1.70 -17.81 23.78
C LEU A 435 -3.10 -17.98 24.36
N SER A 436 -3.85 -16.89 24.40
CA SER A 436 -5.22 -16.91 24.89
C SER A 436 -6.14 -17.70 23.95
N SER A 437 -6.71 -18.80 24.48
CA SER A 437 -7.61 -19.67 23.73
C SER A 437 -8.90 -18.98 23.28
N SER A 438 -9.29 -17.90 23.97
CA SER A 438 -10.53 -17.16 23.73
C SER A 438 -10.39 -16.01 22.72
N HIS A 439 -9.18 -15.72 22.22
CA HIS A 439 -8.95 -14.56 21.34
C HIS A 439 -8.29 -14.92 20.01
N MET A 440 -7.52 -16.00 19.95
CA MET A 440 -6.75 -16.36 18.76
C MET A 440 -7.65 -16.70 17.56
N ARG A 441 -7.49 -15.94 16.47
CA ARG A 441 -8.22 -16.10 15.20
C ARG A 441 -7.31 -16.46 14.03
N SER A 442 -6.05 -16.03 14.05
CA SER A 442 -5.11 -16.29 12.95
C SER A 442 -3.73 -16.65 13.48
N LEU A 443 -3.17 -17.76 13.00
CA LEU A 443 -1.83 -18.21 13.34
C LEU A 443 -1.05 -18.57 12.07
N ALA A 444 0.07 -17.90 11.83
CA ALA A 444 0.97 -18.20 10.73
C ALA A 444 2.40 -18.36 11.25
N ILE A 445 2.99 -19.53 11.04
CA ILE A 445 4.33 -19.84 11.53
C ILE A 445 5.10 -20.58 10.45
N ASN A 446 6.27 -20.04 10.14
CA ASN A 446 7.26 -20.75 9.33
C ASN A 446 8.26 -21.46 10.26
N TRP A 447 8.64 -22.67 9.92
CA TRP A 447 9.63 -23.49 10.62
C TRP A 447 10.46 -24.27 9.58
N THR A 448 11.53 -24.92 10.01
CA THR A 448 12.40 -25.67 9.08
C THR A 448 12.86 -26.96 9.72
N THR A 449 12.74 -28.09 9.03
CA THR A 449 13.22 -29.40 9.48
C THR A 449 14.05 -30.12 8.41
N ASN A 450 14.86 -31.09 8.83
CA ASN A 450 15.59 -31.98 7.92
C ASN A 450 14.77 -33.22 7.52
N ASN A 451 13.63 -33.44 8.16
CA ASN A 451 12.76 -34.60 7.91
C ASN A 451 12.18 -34.62 6.49
N SER A 452 11.60 -35.75 6.09
CA SER A 452 11.00 -35.95 4.77
C SER A 452 9.74 -35.10 4.57
N VAL A 453 9.34 -34.88 3.32
CA VAL A 453 8.10 -34.17 2.97
C VAL A 453 6.88 -34.87 3.59
N ASP A 454 6.80 -36.20 3.51
CA ASP A 454 5.70 -36.98 4.10
C ASP A 454 5.58 -36.78 5.61
N TYR A 455 6.73 -36.73 6.31
CA TYR A 455 6.75 -36.41 7.73
C TYR A 455 6.19 -35.02 7.99
N VAL A 456 6.64 -34.00 7.24
CA VAL A 456 6.20 -32.61 7.40
C VAL A 456 4.69 -32.48 7.18
N VAL A 457 4.16 -33.07 6.10
CA VAL A 457 2.72 -33.04 5.79
C VAL A 457 1.90 -33.74 6.87
N SER A 458 2.34 -34.91 7.33
CA SER A 458 1.68 -35.64 8.42
C SER A 458 1.69 -34.81 9.72
N LYS A 459 2.84 -34.22 10.05
CA LYS A 459 3.01 -33.38 11.23
C LYS A 459 2.14 -32.13 11.19
N HIS A 460 2.07 -31.45 10.04
CA HIS A 460 1.21 -30.28 9.86
C HIS A 460 -0.26 -30.62 10.10
N LYS A 461 -0.77 -31.73 9.54
CA LYS A 461 -2.17 -32.18 9.75
C LYS A 461 -2.46 -32.53 11.20
N GLN A 462 -1.52 -33.23 11.85
CA GLN A 462 -1.63 -33.57 13.28
C GLN A 462 -1.73 -32.30 14.13
N VAL A 463 -0.80 -31.36 13.92
CA VAL A 463 -0.69 -30.11 14.69
C VAL A 463 -1.89 -29.20 14.41
N GLN A 464 -2.32 -29.09 13.15
CA GLN A 464 -3.54 -28.37 12.76
C GLN A 464 -4.76 -28.87 13.54
N THR A 465 -4.99 -30.19 13.56
CA THR A 465 -6.13 -30.77 14.30
C THR A 465 -6.11 -30.38 15.78
N GLN A 466 -4.92 -30.39 16.40
CA GLN A 466 -4.77 -30.07 17.82
C GLN A 466 -4.90 -28.56 18.09
N LEU A 467 -4.36 -27.70 17.22
CA LEU A 467 -4.51 -26.25 17.32
C LEU A 467 -5.96 -25.82 17.13
N VAL A 468 -6.67 -26.36 16.14
CA VAL A 468 -8.10 -26.06 15.90
C VAL A 468 -8.95 -26.48 17.10
N LYS A 469 -8.63 -27.60 17.75
CA LYS A 469 -9.28 -28.03 18.99
C LYS A 469 -8.95 -27.09 20.16
N ARG A 470 -7.70 -26.62 20.26
CA ARG A 470 -7.22 -25.75 21.34
C ARG A 470 -7.75 -24.32 21.23
N PHE A 471 -7.92 -23.81 20.01
CA PHE A 471 -8.33 -22.45 19.68
C PHE A 471 -9.68 -22.48 18.93
N PRO A 472 -10.82 -22.48 19.63
CA PRO A 472 -12.13 -22.63 18.99
C PRO A 472 -12.48 -21.52 17.99
N LEU A 473 -11.92 -20.31 18.18
CA LEU A 473 -12.11 -19.15 17.32
C LEU A 473 -11.09 -19.06 16.17
N LEU A 474 -10.22 -20.05 16.00
CA LEU A 474 -9.23 -20.06 14.92
C LEU A 474 -9.94 -20.13 13.57
N GLU A 475 -9.69 -19.13 12.73
CA GLU A 475 -10.26 -18.98 11.38
C GLU A 475 -9.21 -19.24 10.30
N LYS A 476 -7.93 -19.01 10.60
CA LYS A 476 -6.83 -19.13 9.64
C LYS A 476 -5.61 -19.76 10.31
N LEU A 477 -5.03 -20.76 9.65
CA LEU A 477 -3.80 -21.40 10.08
C LEU A 477 -2.86 -21.59 8.89
N TRP A 478 -1.61 -21.17 9.05
CA TRP A 478 -0.53 -21.39 8.11
C TRP A 478 0.66 -22.01 8.82
N LEU A 479 1.03 -23.21 8.40
CA LEU A 479 2.25 -23.89 8.86
C LEU A 479 3.12 -24.13 7.64
N CYS A 480 4.33 -23.60 7.62
CA CYS A 480 5.17 -23.70 6.44
C CYS A 480 6.60 -24.11 6.76
N ASP A 481 7.07 -25.14 6.09
CA ASP A 481 8.50 -25.40 5.88
C ASP A 481 8.80 -25.13 4.42
N TRP A 482 9.51 -24.04 4.11
CA TRP A 482 9.79 -23.64 2.73
C TRP A 482 10.60 -24.66 1.92
N ARG A 483 11.23 -25.64 2.58
CA ARG A 483 12.01 -26.69 1.92
C ARG A 483 11.21 -27.94 1.57
N ARG A 484 10.00 -28.10 2.13
CA ARG A 484 9.28 -29.38 2.13
C ARG A 484 7.79 -29.27 1.81
N ALA A 485 7.02 -28.61 2.67
CA ALA A 485 5.60 -28.38 2.43
C ALA A 485 5.08 -27.16 3.20
N ALA A 486 3.96 -26.62 2.74
CA ALA A 486 3.14 -25.67 3.46
C ALA A 486 1.70 -26.17 3.59
N LEU A 487 1.12 -26.04 4.78
CA LEU A 487 -0.29 -26.28 5.05
C LEU A 487 -1.00 -24.95 5.23
N LEU A 488 -2.04 -24.75 4.42
CA LEU A 488 -3.05 -23.72 4.61
C LEU A 488 -4.33 -24.37 5.13
N TRP A 489 -4.86 -23.84 6.22
CA TRP A 489 -6.20 -24.19 6.70
C TRP A 489 -7.00 -22.92 6.97
N HIS A 490 -8.27 -22.93 6.57
CA HIS A 490 -9.18 -21.81 6.73
C HIS A 490 -10.58 -22.32 7.11
N ARG A 491 -11.21 -21.67 8.09
CA ARG A 491 -12.61 -21.84 8.44
C ARG A 491 -13.39 -20.57 8.13
N SER A 492 -14.38 -20.69 7.27
CA SER A 492 -15.28 -19.60 6.90
C SER A 492 -16.42 -19.42 7.93
N VAL A 493 -17.12 -18.28 7.88
CA VAL A 493 -18.27 -17.95 8.74
C VAL A 493 -19.38 -19.04 8.76
N PRO A 494 -19.71 -19.76 7.66
CA PRO A 494 -20.63 -20.89 7.73
C PRO A 494 -20.02 -22.18 8.35
N GLY A 495 -18.82 -22.11 8.92
CA GLY A 495 -18.11 -23.26 9.50
C GLY A 495 -17.47 -24.19 8.47
N ARG A 496 -17.55 -23.87 7.17
CA ARG A 496 -16.90 -24.67 6.12
C ARG A 496 -15.39 -24.53 6.26
N GLU A 497 -14.73 -25.68 6.36
CA GLU A 497 -13.29 -25.78 6.46
C GLU A 497 -12.67 -26.12 5.10
N ILE A 498 -11.55 -25.47 4.80
CA ILE A 498 -10.72 -25.71 3.63
C ILE A 498 -9.32 -26.02 4.15
N SER A 499 -8.73 -27.11 3.67
CA SER A 499 -7.36 -27.49 3.97
C SER A 499 -6.64 -27.82 2.68
N MET A 500 -5.52 -27.14 2.45
CA MET A 500 -4.69 -27.29 1.26
C MET A 500 -3.24 -27.49 1.68
N VAL A 501 -2.56 -28.41 1.01
CA VAL A 501 -1.13 -28.68 1.21
C VAL A 501 -0.43 -28.36 -0.09
N TYR A 502 0.56 -27.48 0.00
CA TYR A 502 1.43 -27.12 -1.10
C TYR A 502 2.78 -27.80 -0.88
N GLU A 503 3.26 -28.53 -1.88
CA GLU A 503 4.64 -29.01 -1.86
C GLU A 503 5.57 -27.82 -2.05
N THR A 504 6.37 -27.50 -1.05
CA THR A 504 7.42 -26.48 -1.15
C THR A 504 8.76 -27.20 -1.28
N GLY A 505 9.75 -26.59 -1.91
CA GLY A 505 10.98 -27.31 -2.23
C GLY A 505 11.89 -26.49 -3.11
N THR A 506 12.72 -27.14 -3.92
CA THR A 506 13.69 -26.45 -4.79
C THR A 506 13.05 -25.77 -6.00
N HIS A 507 11.79 -26.08 -6.32
CA HIS A 507 11.10 -25.49 -7.47
C HIS A 507 10.47 -24.14 -7.10
N ALA A 508 11.02 -23.05 -7.67
CA ALA A 508 10.54 -21.69 -7.44
C ALA A 508 9.04 -21.51 -7.76
N SER A 509 8.50 -22.19 -8.78
CA SER A 509 7.09 -22.10 -9.14
C SER A 509 6.16 -22.57 -8.02
N LYS A 510 6.50 -23.68 -7.35
CA LYS A 510 5.70 -24.21 -6.23
C LYS A 510 5.80 -23.32 -4.99
N ILE A 511 6.98 -22.73 -4.75
CA ILE A 511 7.14 -21.72 -3.68
C ILE A 511 6.23 -20.52 -3.96
N ASN A 512 6.23 -20.01 -5.20
CA ASN A 512 5.40 -18.87 -5.58
C ASN A 512 3.91 -19.19 -5.44
N GLU A 513 3.46 -20.36 -5.90
CA GLU A 513 2.07 -20.81 -5.71
C GLU A 513 1.66 -20.81 -4.22
N ALA A 514 2.53 -21.34 -3.34
CA ALA A 514 2.29 -21.33 -1.90
C ALA A 514 2.27 -19.90 -1.32
N ILE A 515 3.14 -19.01 -1.81
CA ILE A 515 3.15 -17.58 -1.43
C ILE A 515 1.86 -16.89 -1.89
N ASP A 516 1.43 -17.10 -3.13
CA ASP A 516 0.24 -16.47 -3.71
C ASP A 516 -1.02 -16.92 -2.97
N ALA A 517 -1.16 -18.23 -2.75
CA ALA A 517 -2.24 -18.78 -1.94
C ALA A 517 -2.27 -18.14 -0.54
N ARG A 518 -1.11 -18.07 0.11
CA ARG A 518 -1.02 -17.42 1.41
C ARG A 518 -1.42 -15.95 1.36
N LEU A 519 -0.97 -15.19 0.36
CA LEU A 519 -1.31 -13.77 0.21
C LEU A 519 -2.81 -13.56 0.01
N ILE A 520 -3.48 -14.43 -0.73
CA ILE A 520 -4.94 -14.40 -0.92
C ILE A 520 -5.65 -14.57 0.43
N PHE A 521 -5.32 -15.61 1.19
CA PHE A 521 -6.04 -15.97 2.42
C PHE A 521 -5.62 -15.14 3.66
N PHE A 522 -4.35 -14.74 3.73
CA PHE A 522 -3.77 -13.95 4.82
C PHE A 522 -3.55 -12.49 4.45
N SER A 523 -4.17 -12.01 3.35
CA SER A 523 -4.10 -10.59 2.98
C SER A 523 -4.41 -9.75 4.21
N THR A 524 -3.37 -9.07 4.68
CA THR A 524 -3.51 -8.05 5.71
C THR A 524 -4.20 -6.92 4.98
N ALA A 525 -5.50 -6.73 5.20
CA ALA A 525 -6.26 -5.66 4.55
C ALA A 525 -5.43 -4.37 4.59
N MET A 526 -4.96 -3.94 3.41
CA MET A 526 -3.98 -2.85 3.24
C MET A 526 -4.62 -1.48 3.46
#